data_AF-A0A9D3YHI6-F1
#
_entry.id   AF-A0A9D3YHI6-F1
#
_cell.length_a   1.000
_cell.length_b   1.000
_cell.length_c   1.000
_cell.angle_alpha   90.00
_cell.angle_beta   90.00
_cell.angle_gamma   90.00
#
_symmetry.space_group_name_H-M   'P 1'
#
loop_
_entity.id
_entity.type
_entity.pdbx_description
1 polymer ?
#
loop_
_entity_poly.entity_id
_entity_poly.type
_entity_poly.pdbx_seq_one_letter_code
_entity_poly.pdbx_strand_id
1 'polypeptide(L)'
;MCVTDPTGHKCNLHLGLRVIDPMGFKCHPHLGLRVTDPTGHNCNPHLGLLVIDPTGHKCNLRVIDPTGHKCNPHLGLRVIDPTGHKCNPHLGLRVIDPTGHKCNHHLGLRVINSKGHKCNPHLGLRVIDPTGHKCNPHLGLHVIGPTGHKCNPHLGLRVIDPTDHKCNPHLLLRVIDPTGHKCNPHLGLRVIYPTGHKCNLHLGLRVIDPTGHKCNPHLGLRVIDPTGHKCNPHLGLSVIDPTGHKCNPHLGLHVTDPTGHKCNHHLGLCVIDPTGHKCNPHLSLRVIDPTGHKCNLHLGLRVIDPTGYKCNPHLGMRVIEPTGHKCNLHLGMRVIDPMGYKCNPHLGMRVIDPMGYKCNHHLGMRVIDPTGHKCNYHLGMRVIDPTGHKCNPHLGLRVIDPTGYKSNHNLGLCVIDPTGHKCNPHLGLRVIDPTGYKCNPHLGIRVIDPTGYKCNPHLGIRVIDPTGHKCNLHLGMRVIDPTGYKCNPHLCMRVIDPTGHKCNLHLGMRVVDPTGHKCNPHLGLRVTEPTGHKCNPHLGLRVIYPTGHKCNPHLGLHVTDLTGHKCNLHLGLRVIDPMG
;
A
#
# COMPACT_ATOMS: atom_id res chain seq x y z
N MET A 1 13.32 -75.48 -53.68
CA MET A 1 14.30 -76.38 -54.34
C MET A 1 15.69 -75.90 -53.94
N CYS A 2 16.48 -76.74 -53.27
CA CYS A 2 17.89 -76.42 -53.01
C CYS A 2 18.73 -77.10 -54.10
N VAL A 3 19.60 -76.33 -54.74
CA VAL A 3 20.63 -76.86 -55.66
C VAL A 3 21.92 -76.94 -54.86
N THR A 4 22.54 -78.11 -54.81
CA THR A 4 23.85 -78.32 -54.21
C THR A 4 24.94 -77.86 -55.17
N ASP A 5 25.73 -76.86 -54.75
CA ASP A 5 27.03 -76.50 -55.31
C ASP A 5 28.11 -77.11 -54.38
N PRO A 6 29.22 -77.70 -54.88
CA PRO A 6 30.16 -78.47 -54.06
C PRO A 6 30.96 -77.68 -53.01
N THR A 7 30.67 -76.40 -52.79
CA THR A 7 31.38 -75.54 -51.81
C THR A 7 30.49 -74.88 -50.76
N GLY A 8 29.20 -75.23 -50.69
CA GLY A 8 28.31 -74.81 -49.60
C GLY A 8 26.87 -74.55 -50.05
N HIS A 9 25.90 -74.94 -49.21
CA HIS A 9 24.47 -74.83 -49.50
C HIS A 9 24.03 -73.36 -49.69
N LYS A 10 23.58 -72.99 -50.90
CA LYS A 10 22.75 -71.81 -51.15
C LYS A 10 21.30 -72.27 -51.36
N CYS A 11 20.42 -72.01 -50.40
CA CYS A 11 18.98 -72.21 -50.59
C CYS A 11 18.29 -70.83 -50.75
N ASN A 12 17.59 -70.65 -51.87
CA ASN A 12 16.58 -69.60 -52.02
C ASN A 12 15.26 -70.13 -51.45
N LEU A 13 14.79 -69.55 -50.35
CA LEU A 13 13.56 -69.95 -49.66
C LEU A 13 12.54 -68.81 -49.64
N HIS A 14 11.28 -69.14 -49.97
CA HIS A 14 10.13 -68.24 -49.94
C HIS A 14 9.04 -68.81 -49.02
N LEU A 15 8.52 -67.91 -48.18
CA LEU A 15 7.42 -67.99 -47.21
C LEU A 15 7.53 -68.96 -46.01
N GLY A 16 7.52 -68.36 -44.80
CA GLY A 16 6.76 -68.89 -43.65
C GLY A 16 7.41 -69.96 -42.78
N LEU A 17 8.74 -70.01 -42.63
CA LEU A 17 9.42 -71.00 -41.80
C LEU A 17 9.73 -70.49 -40.38
N ARG A 18 9.44 -71.35 -39.38
CA ARG A 18 9.92 -71.26 -38.00
C ARG A 18 11.17 -72.13 -37.90
N VAL A 19 12.34 -71.51 -37.72
CA VAL A 19 13.62 -72.22 -37.62
C VAL A 19 14.01 -72.32 -36.15
N ILE A 20 14.33 -73.54 -35.70
CA ILE A 20 14.88 -73.86 -34.37
C ILE A 20 16.07 -74.79 -34.64
N ASP A 21 17.30 -74.28 -34.66
CA ASP A 21 18.51 -75.12 -34.72
C ASP A 21 19.79 -74.31 -34.38
N PRO A 22 20.78 -74.86 -33.64
CA PRO A 22 21.85 -74.09 -32.99
C PRO A 22 23.15 -73.93 -33.82
N MET A 23 23.13 -74.07 -35.15
CA MET A 23 24.36 -73.94 -35.96
C MET A 23 24.22 -73.13 -37.27
N GLY A 24 25.27 -72.33 -37.52
CA GLY A 24 25.48 -71.31 -38.56
C GLY A 24 24.93 -71.52 -39.98
N PHE A 25 24.04 -70.64 -40.46
CA PHE A 25 23.65 -70.50 -41.88
C PHE A 25 23.75 -69.06 -42.40
N LYS A 26 24.05 -68.89 -43.71
CA LYS A 26 23.90 -67.62 -44.46
C LYS A 26 22.65 -67.71 -45.34
N CYS A 27 21.57 -67.03 -44.95
CA CYS A 27 20.30 -66.99 -45.71
C CYS A 27 20.07 -65.63 -46.39
N HIS A 28 19.53 -65.65 -47.61
CA HIS A 28 19.01 -64.45 -48.32
C HIS A 28 17.48 -64.56 -48.50
N PRO A 29 16.67 -64.31 -47.46
CA PRO A 29 15.21 -64.36 -47.59
C PRO A 29 14.64 -63.04 -48.10
N HIS A 30 13.70 -63.13 -49.04
CA HIS A 30 13.04 -61.97 -49.66
C HIS A 30 11.72 -61.53 -49.00
N LEU A 31 11.16 -62.26 -48.02
CA LEU A 31 10.05 -61.76 -47.18
C LEU A 31 9.78 -62.69 -45.97
N GLY A 32 9.68 -62.12 -44.76
CA GLY A 32 9.03 -62.73 -43.59
C GLY A 32 9.68 -63.98 -42.99
N LEU A 33 10.85 -63.84 -42.34
CA LEU A 33 11.48 -64.90 -41.55
C LEU A 33 11.19 -64.71 -40.05
N ARG A 34 10.81 -65.79 -39.33
CA ARG A 34 10.69 -65.83 -37.86
C ARG A 34 11.73 -66.80 -37.32
N VAL A 35 12.80 -66.27 -36.72
CA VAL A 35 13.90 -67.05 -36.15
C VAL A 35 13.77 -67.05 -34.63
N THR A 36 13.81 -68.23 -34.03
CA THR A 36 13.82 -68.44 -32.57
C THR A 36 15.13 -69.11 -32.21
N ASP A 37 15.93 -68.43 -31.38
CA ASP A 37 17.23 -68.86 -30.81
C ASP A 37 18.41 -69.01 -31.80
N PRO A 38 18.91 -67.92 -32.43
CA PRO A 38 20.10 -67.98 -33.25
C PRO A 38 21.36 -67.64 -32.43
N THR A 39 22.28 -68.60 -32.35
CA THR A 39 23.70 -68.33 -32.10
C THR A 39 24.41 -68.11 -33.45
N GLY A 40 24.97 -66.91 -33.63
CA GLY A 40 25.89 -66.55 -34.72
C GLY A 40 25.41 -66.64 -36.20
N HIS A 41 24.70 -65.62 -36.72
CA HIS A 41 24.37 -65.41 -38.14
C HIS A 41 24.50 -63.94 -38.58
N ASN A 42 25.02 -63.69 -39.80
CA ASN A 42 24.99 -62.37 -40.45
C ASN A 42 23.90 -62.38 -41.54
N CYS A 43 22.73 -61.81 -41.25
CA CYS A 43 21.63 -61.69 -42.21
C CYS A 43 21.39 -60.21 -42.57
N ASN A 44 21.36 -59.90 -43.86
CA ASN A 44 21.11 -58.55 -44.39
C ASN A 44 19.78 -58.54 -45.19
N PRO A 45 18.61 -58.55 -44.52
CA PRO A 45 17.32 -58.60 -45.20
C PRO A 45 16.89 -57.20 -45.66
N HIS A 46 16.34 -57.11 -46.87
CA HIS A 46 15.87 -55.85 -47.46
C HIS A 46 14.44 -55.47 -47.05
N LEU A 47 13.61 -56.38 -46.50
CA LEU A 47 12.32 -56.04 -45.88
C LEU A 47 11.79 -57.20 -44.98
N GLY A 48 11.34 -56.90 -43.77
CA GLY A 48 10.53 -57.79 -42.92
C GLY A 48 11.21 -59.00 -42.26
N LEU A 49 12.28 -58.80 -41.47
CA LEU A 49 12.85 -59.84 -40.60
C LEU A 49 12.35 -59.67 -39.15
N LEU A 50 11.82 -60.75 -38.56
CA LEU A 50 11.46 -60.85 -37.15
C LEU A 50 12.45 -61.79 -36.45
N VAL A 51 13.35 -61.22 -35.65
CA VAL A 51 14.33 -62.00 -34.89
C VAL A 51 13.91 -62.04 -33.42
N ILE A 52 13.80 -63.24 -32.86
CA ILE A 52 13.46 -63.51 -31.46
C ILE A 52 14.68 -64.17 -30.81
N ASP A 53 15.18 -63.56 -29.73
CA ASP A 53 16.29 -64.03 -28.90
C ASP A 53 17.71 -64.06 -29.55
N PRO A 54 18.18 -63.01 -30.27
CA PRO A 54 19.46 -63.08 -30.97
C PRO A 54 20.67 -62.82 -30.05
N THR A 55 21.61 -63.76 -30.04
CA THR A 55 22.98 -63.51 -29.58
C THR A 55 23.85 -63.01 -30.74
N GLY A 56 23.98 -61.67 -30.83
CA GLY A 56 25.05 -61.00 -31.59
C GLY A 56 24.91 -60.89 -33.12
N HIS A 57 23.87 -60.22 -33.65
CA HIS A 57 23.71 -60.02 -35.12
C HIS A 57 23.61 -58.55 -35.55
N LYS A 58 23.85 -58.29 -36.83
CA LYS A 58 23.51 -57.02 -37.48
C LYS A 58 22.09 -57.12 -38.04
N CYS A 59 21.09 -56.69 -37.27
CA CYS A 59 19.69 -56.79 -37.68
C CYS A 59 19.20 -55.52 -38.39
N ASN A 60 18.51 -55.72 -39.53
CA ASN A 60 17.65 -54.70 -40.13
C ASN A 60 16.19 -55.07 -39.88
N LEU A 61 15.44 -54.07 -39.37
CA LEU A 61 13.98 -53.92 -39.30
C LEU A 61 13.26 -54.26 -37.97
N ARG A 62 13.26 -55.49 -37.43
CA ARG A 62 12.59 -55.76 -36.14
C ARG A 62 13.29 -56.82 -35.29
N VAL A 63 13.61 -56.46 -34.04
CA VAL A 63 14.30 -57.33 -33.07
C VAL A 63 13.48 -57.42 -31.78
N ILE A 64 13.32 -58.63 -31.23
CA ILE A 64 12.60 -58.92 -29.98
C ILE A 64 13.54 -59.66 -29.01
N ASP A 65 13.52 -59.26 -27.74
CA ASP A 65 14.30 -59.82 -26.61
C ASP A 65 15.84 -59.89 -26.80
N PRO A 66 16.53 -58.93 -27.46
CA PRO A 66 17.98 -59.07 -27.65
C PRO A 66 18.76 -58.78 -26.36
N THR A 67 19.65 -59.68 -25.98
CA THR A 67 20.58 -59.51 -24.86
C THR A 67 21.99 -59.11 -25.35
N GLY A 68 22.61 -58.08 -24.75
CA GLY A 68 24.00 -57.68 -25.01
C GLY A 68 24.31 -57.11 -26.40
N HIS A 69 23.29 -56.72 -27.15
CA HIS A 69 23.38 -56.47 -28.59
C HIS A 69 23.90 -55.06 -28.96
N LYS A 70 24.66 -54.97 -30.07
CA LYS A 70 25.17 -53.73 -30.67
C LYS A 70 24.67 -53.58 -32.11
N CYS A 71 24.04 -52.47 -32.46
CA CYS A 71 23.55 -52.25 -33.83
C CYS A 71 23.75 -50.83 -34.36
N ASN A 72 24.15 -50.73 -35.63
CA ASN A 72 24.36 -49.47 -36.36
C ASN A 72 23.53 -49.46 -37.65
N PRO A 73 22.19 -49.44 -37.59
CA PRO A 73 21.37 -49.45 -38.78
C PRO A 73 21.35 -48.06 -39.45
N HIS A 74 21.44 -48.02 -40.78
CA HIS A 74 21.35 -46.76 -41.53
C HIS A 74 19.92 -46.20 -41.59
N LEU A 75 18.89 -47.06 -41.63
CA LEU A 75 17.49 -46.66 -41.74
C LEU A 75 16.57 -47.56 -40.87
N GLY A 76 15.70 -46.95 -40.06
CA GLY A 76 14.46 -47.56 -39.56
C GLY A 76 14.64 -48.87 -38.78
N LEU A 77 14.87 -48.79 -37.47
CA LEU A 77 14.94 -49.97 -36.59
C LEU A 77 13.82 -49.94 -35.53
N ARG A 78 13.15 -51.09 -35.34
CA ARG A 78 12.26 -51.33 -34.19
C ARG A 78 12.83 -52.42 -33.29
N VAL A 79 13.05 -52.12 -32.02
CA VAL A 79 13.54 -53.08 -31.02
C VAL A 79 12.52 -53.19 -29.88
N ILE A 80 12.26 -54.40 -29.42
CA ILE A 80 11.30 -54.73 -28.35
C ILE A 80 12.06 -55.54 -27.29
N ASP A 81 11.88 -55.18 -26.02
CA ASP A 81 12.44 -55.84 -24.83
C ASP A 81 13.99 -56.04 -24.81
N PRO A 82 14.82 -55.09 -25.28
CA PRO A 82 16.26 -55.30 -25.29
C PRO A 82 16.89 -55.14 -23.90
N THR A 83 17.83 -56.02 -23.56
CA THR A 83 18.63 -55.93 -22.33
C THR A 83 20.10 -55.64 -22.64
N GLY A 84 20.65 -54.53 -22.09
CA GLY A 84 22.06 -54.17 -22.25
C GLY A 84 22.46 -53.67 -23.64
N HIS A 85 21.51 -53.14 -24.41
CA HIS A 85 21.66 -52.82 -25.83
C HIS A 85 22.33 -51.47 -26.11
N LYS A 86 23.19 -51.42 -27.12
CA LYS A 86 23.86 -50.20 -27.61
C LYS A 86 23.56 -49.98 -29.08
N CYS A 87 23.09 -48.80 -29.46
CA CYS A 87 22.80 -48.51 -30.86
C CYS A 87 23.24 -47.13 -31.33
N ASN A 88 23.74 -47.07 -32.57
CA ASN A 88 24.08 -45.83 -33.26
C ASN A 88 23.38 -45.73 -34.64
N PRO A 89 22.06 -45.52 -34.70
CA PRO A 89 21.37 -45.35 -35.98
C PRO A 89 21.61 -43.98 -36.63
N HIS A 90 21.47 -43.89 -37.95
CA HIS A 90 21.42 -42.59 -38.63
C HIS A 90 19.99 -42.01 -38.70
N LEU A 91 18.98 -42.80 -39.09
CA LEU A 91 17.60 -42.32 -39.27
C LEU A 91 16.58 -43.26 -38.60
N GLY A 92 15.72 -42.71 -37.73
CA GLY A 92 14.51 -43.39 -37.24
C GLY A 92 14.75 -44.65 -36.40
N LEU A 93 14.62 -44.53 -35.06
CA LEU A 93 14.71 -45.67 -34.15
C LEU A 93 13.50 -45.69 -33.20
N ARG A 94 12.85 -46.85 -33.07
CA ARG A 94 11.80 -47.10 -32.09
C ARG A 94 12.22 -48.24 -31.15
N VAL A 95 12.34 -47.95 -29.86
CA VAL A 95 12.67 -48.95 -28.83
C VAL A 95 11.52 -49.05 -27.83
N ILE A 96 11.12 -50.27 -27.51
CA ILE A 96 10.01 -50.58 -26.60
C ILE A 96 10.56 -51.47 -25.47
N ASP A 97 10.24 -51.12 -24.23
CA ASP A 97 10.60 -51.83 -22.99
C ASP A 97 12.13 -52.15 -22.80
N PRO A 98 13.06 -51.23 -23.12
CA PRO A 98 14.49 -51.52 -22.97
C PRO A 98 14.97 -51.47 -21.51
N THR A 99 15.84 -52.40 -21.14
CA THR A 99 16.58 -52.39 -19.86
C THR A 99 18.08 -52.11 -20.12
N GLY A 100 18.61 -51.01 -19.58
CA GLY A 100 20.04 -50.68 -19.65
C GLY A 100 20.55 -50.24 -21.03
N HIS A 101 19.74 -49.47 -21.77
CA HIS A 101 20.02 -49.10 -23.17
C HIS A 101 20.81 -47.80 -23.34
N LYS A 102 21.77 -47.77 -24.27
CA LYS A 102 22.55 -46.57 -24.65
C LYS A 102 22.41 -46.29 -26.15
N CYS A 103 22.07 -45.06 -26.51
CA CYS A 103 21.89 -44.66 -27.90
C CYS A 103 22.53 -43.31 -28.24
N ASN A 104 23.30 -43.25 -29.33
CA ASN A 104 23.66 -42.00 -30.00
C ASN A 104 22.95 -41.98 -31.35
N HIS A 105 22.26 -40.89 -31.69
CA HIS A 105 21.39 -40.87 -32.86
C HIS A 105 21.39 -39.52 -33.56
N HIS A 106 21.22 -39.51 -34.89
CA HIS A 106 21.15 -38.26 -35.64
C HIS A 106 19.72 -37.71 -35.75
N LEU A 107 18.73 -38.49 -36.22
CA LEU A 107 17.38 -37.96 -36.50
C LEU A 107 16.21 -38.89 -36.14
N GLY A 108 15.45 -38.55 -35.09
CA GLY A 108 14.15 -39.16 -34.77
C GLY A 108 14.22 -40.45 -33.95
N LEU A 109 14.30 -40.32 -32.62
CA LEU A 109 14.30 -41.45 -31.67
C LEU A 109 12.99 -41.49 -30.87
N ARG A 110 12.33 -42.65 -30.84
CA ARG A 110 11.18 -42.94 -29.97
C ARG A 110 11.49 -44.08 -29.01
N VAL A 111 11.42 -43.83 -27.71
CA VAL A 111 11.64 -44.83 -26.65
C VAL A 111 10.38 -44.93 -25.80
N ILE A 112 9.95 -46.14 -25.45
CA ILE A 112 8.77 -46.42 -24.65
C ILE A 112 9.18 -47.35 -23.50
N ASN A 113 8.74 -47.06 -22.28
CA ASN A 113 8.89 -47.89 -21.07
C ASN A 113 10.34 -48.31 -20.74
N SER A 114 11.30 -47.40 -20.89
CA SER A 114 12.71 -47.74 -20.66
C SER A 114 13.12 -47.75 -19.19
N LYS A 115 13.91 -48.74 -18.76
CA LYS A 115 14.62 -48.73 -17.46
C LYS A 115 16.11 -48.48 -17.66
N GLY A 116 16.64 -47.37 -17.14
CA GLY A 116 18.08 -47.07 -17.15
C GLY A 116 18.65 -46.65 -18.52
N HIS A 117 17.93 -45.80 -19.24
CA HIS A 117 18.30 -45.36 -20.60
C HIS A 117 19.23 -44.13 -20.62
N LYS A 118 20.22 -44.13 -21.53
CA LYS A 118 21.08 -42.96 -21.81
C LYS A 118 21.06 -42.64 -23.30
N CYS A 119 20.78 -41.39 -23.68
CA CYS A 119 20.83 -41.00 -25.08
C CYS A 119 21.35 -39.59 -25.37
N ASN A 120 22.03 -39.45 -26.51
CA ASN A 120 22.51 -38.17 -27.04
C ASN A 120 22.06 -38.01 -28.49
N PRO A 121 20.80 -37.64 -28.76
CA PRO A 121 20.33 -37.43 -30.12
C PRO A 121 20.59 -36.00 -30.62
N HIS A 122 20.88 -35.84 -31.92
CA HIS A 122 20.99 -34.51 -32.52
C HIS A 122 19.62 -33.85 -32.72
N LEU A 123 18.65 -34.52 -33.34
CA LEU A 123 17.34 -33.96 -33.61
C LEU A 123 16.19 -34.92 -33.29
N GLY A 124 15.25 -34.46 -32.46
CA GLY A 124 13.97 -35.09 -32.24
C GLY A 124 14.02 -36.37 -31.40
N LEU A 125 13.75 -36.23 -30.10
CA LEU A 125 13.62 -37.35 -29.17
C LEU A 125 12.24 -37.34 -28.52
N ARG A 126 11.52 -38.47 -28.61
CA ARG A 126 10.29 -38.73 -27.86
C ARG A 126 10.50 -39.91 -26.92
N VAL A 127 10.29 -39.71 -25.63
CA VAL A 127 10.39 -40.76 -24.61
C VAL A 127 9.09 -40.84 -23.83
N ILE A 128 8.58 -42.04 -23.64
CA ILE A 128 7.32 -42.32 -22.93
C ILE A 128 7.64 -43.27 -21.78
N ASP A 129 7.20 -42.92 -20.58
CA ASP A 129 7.31 -43.65 -19.32
C ASP A 129 8.72 -44.21 -18.99
N PRO A 130 9.79 -43.39 -19.06
CA PRO A 130 11.12 -43.87 -18.71
C PRO A 130 11.39 -43.83 -17.20
N THR A 131 12.07 -44.84 -16.68
CA THR A 131 12.63 -44.86 -15.31
C THR A 131 14.14 -44.74 -15.35
N GLY A 132 14.71 -43.72 -14.70
CA GLY A 132 16.16 -43.50 -14.58
C GLY A 132 16.85 -43.06 -15.88
N HIS A 133 16.23 -42.16 -16.63
CA HIS A 133 16.69 -41.74 -17.96
C HIS A 133 17.59 -40.50 -17.94
N LYS A 134 18.67 -40.53 -18.72
CA LYS A 134 19.59 -39.39 -18.93
C LYS A 134 19.67 -39.03 -20.40
N CYS A 135 19.47 -37.75 -20.75
CA CYS A 135 19.60 -37.33 -22.14
C CYS A 135 20.19 -35.93 -22.36
N ASN A 136 20.97 -35.79 -23.42
CA ASN A 136 21.55 -34.53 -23.86
C ASN A 136 21.24 -34.29 -25.34
N PRO A 137 19.98 -33.94 -25.69
CA PRO A 137 19.62 -33.67 -27.08
C PRO A 137 20.04 -32.27 -27.52
N HIS A 138 20.43 -32.10 -28.79
CA HIS A 138 20.66 -30.76 -29.34
C HIS A 138 19.33 -30.03 -29.61
N LEU A 139 18.39 -30.64 -30.34
CA LEU A 139 17.13 -29.99 -30.69
C LEU A 139 15.92 -30.91 -30.47
N GLY A 140 14.94 -30.42 -29.70
CA GLY A 140 13.61 -31.01 -29.60
C GLY A 140 13.56 -32.30 -28.77
N LEU A 141 13.11 -32.16 -27.52
CA LEU A 141 12.87 -33.28 -26.61
C LEU A 141 11.44 -33.25 -26.08
N HIS A 142 10.72 -34.37 -26.25
CA HIS A 142 9.40 -34.62 -25.70
C HIS A 142 9.43 -35.82 -24.77
N VAL A 143 9.15 -35.62 -23.48
CA VAL A 143 9.14 -36.70 -22.49
C VAL A 143 7.78 -36.74 -21.79
N ILE A 144 7.20 -37.93 -21.63
CA ILE A 144 5.91 -38.15 -20.97
C ILE A 144 6.13 -39.20 -19.86
N GLY A 145 5.61 -38.94 -18.66
CA GLY A 145 5.65 -39.85 -17.51
C GLY A 145 7.03 -40.27 -16.98
N PRO A 146 8.10 -39.44 -17.02
CA PRO A 146 9.41 -39.90 -16.59
C PRO A 146 9.55 -39.95 -15.06
N THR A 147 10.20 -41.00 -14.55
CA THR A 147 10.61 -41.11 -13.14
C THR A 147 12.14 -41.05 -13.03
N GLY A 148 12.68 -40.07 -12.29
CA GLY A 148 14.12 -39.93 -12.07
C GLY A 148 14.92 -39.50 -13.31
N HIS A 149 14.42 -38.51 -14.05
CA HIS A 149 14.97 -38.08 -15.33
C HIS A 149 15.93 -36.88 -15.21
N LYS A 150 17.06 -36.94 -15.93
CA LYS A 150 18.03 -35.84 -16.03
C LYS A 150 18.23 -35.45 -17.49
N CYS A 151 18.08 -34.16 -17.82
CA CYS A 151 18.30 -33.70 -19.19
C CYS A 151 18.97 -32.34 -19.32
N ASN A 152 19.83 -32.22 -20.33
CA ASN A 152 20.50 -30.98 -20.72
C ASN A 152 20.28 -30.70 -22.23
N PRO A 153 19.07 -30.28 -22.65
CA PRO A 153 18.81 -29.91 -24.04
C PRO A 153 19.42 -28.55 -24.41
N HIS A 154 19.88 -28.38 -25.66
CA HIS A 154 20.21 -27.03 -26.14
C HIS A 154 18.95 -26.21 -26.48
N LEU A 155 18.03 -26.74 -27.29
CA LEU A 155 16.82 -26.02 -27.68
C LEU A 155 15.56 -26.89 -27.61
N GLY A 156 14.54 -26.41 -26.89
CA GLY A 156 13.18 -26.94 -26.92
C GLY A 156 13.02 -28.24 -26.15
N LEU A 157 12.48 -28.13 -24.94
CA LEU A 157 12.12 -29.27 -24.09
C LEU A 157 10.67 -29.16 -23.64
N ARG A 158 9.90 -30.23 -23.88
CA ARG A 158 8.56 -30.43 -23.32
C ARG A 158 8.53 -31.70 -22.48
N VAL A 159 8.18 -31.55 -21.21
CA VAL A 159 8.02 -32.68 -20.28
C VAL A 159 6.61 -32.66 -19.70
N ILE A 160 5.98 -33.82 -19.65
CA ILE A 160 4.62 -34.03 -19.12
C ILE A 160 4.72 -35.10 -18.03
N ASP A 161 4.09 -34.82 -16.88
CA ASP A 161 3.97 -35.67 -15.70
C ASP A 161 5.30 -36.25 -15.16
N PRO A 162 6.37 -35.44 -15.00
CA PRO A 162 7.62 -35.97 -14.48
C PRO A 162 7.64 -36.08 -12.95
N THR A 163 8.23 -37.18 -12.46
CA THR A 163 8.60 -37.34 -11.05
C THR A 163 10.12 -37.28 -10.90
N ASP A 164 10.62 -36.46 -9.96
CA ASP A 164 12.05 -36.27 -9.66
C ASP A 164 12.92 -35.84 -10.86
N HIS A 165 12.43 -34.86 -11.61
CA HIS A 165 13.09 -34.38 -12.83
C HIS A 165 14.08 -33.23 -12.58
N LYS A 166 15.28 -33.36 -13.16
CA LYS A 166 16.32 -32.32 -13.16
C LYS A 166 16.64 -31.91 -14.58
N CYS A 167 16.59 -30.61 -14.87
CA CYS A 167 16.94 -30.12 -16.21
C CYS A 167 17.70 -28.80 -16.25
N ASN A 168 18.65 -28.71 -17.16
CA ASN A 168 19.42 -27.49 -17.43
C ASN A 168 19.37 -27.16 -18.95
N PRO A 169 18.22 -26.72 -19.49
CA PRO A 169 18.14 -26.36 -20.90
C PRO A 169 18.71 -24.97 -21.19
N HIS A 170 19.29 -24.76 -22.37
CA HIS A 170 19.69 -23.40 -22.77
C HIS A 170 18.48 -22.54 -23.15
N LEU A 171 17.58 -23.03 -24.01
CA LEU A 171 16.40 -22.27 -24.44
C LEU A 171 15.09 -23.09 -24.38
N LEU A 172 14.03 -22.42 -23.91
CA LEU A 172 12.62 -22.82 -24.01
C LEU A 172 12.31 -24.19 -23.38
N LEU A 173 11.91 -24.14 -22.12
CA LEU A 173 11.42 -25.28 -21.37
C LEU A 173 9.93 -25.14 -21.05
N ARG A 174 9.14 -26.17 -21.40
CA ARG A 174 7.76 -26.34 -20.95
C ARG A 174 7.62 -27.61 -20.13
N VAL A 175 7.15 -27.48 -18.89
CA VAL A 175 6.88 -28.62 -18.00
C VAL A 175 5.43 -28.56 -17.54
N ILE A 176 4.74 -29.69 -17.58
CA ILE A 176 3.34 -29.84 -17.18
C ILE A 176 3.29 -30.92 -16.09
N ASP A 177 2.59 -30.60 -14.99
CA ASP A 177 2.35 -31.45 -13.83
C ASP A 177 3.60 -32.15 -13.23
N PRO A 178 4.69 -31.40 -12.95
CA PRO A 178 5.86 -32.01 -12.34
C PRO A 178 5.74 -32.19 -10.83
N THR A 179 6.19 -33.35 -10.34
CA THR A 179 6.43 -33.60 -8.92
C THR A 179 7.94 -33.65 -8.63
N GLY A 180 8.45 -32.77 -7.76
CA GLY A 180 9.86 -32.76 -7.35
C GLY A 180 10.85 -32.23 -8.39
N HIS A 181 10.48 -31.16 -9.11
CA HIS A 181 11.27 -30.64 -10.24
C HIS A 181 12.33 -29.60 -9.85
N LYS A 182 13.54 -29.75 -10.40
CA LYS A 182 14.63 -28.77 -10.28
C LYS A 182 15.08 -28.35 -11.67
N CYS A 183 15.10 -27.05 -11.95
CA CYS A 183 15.58 -26.56 -13.24
C CYS A 183 16.45 -25.31 -13.15
N ASN A 184 17.46 -25.27 -14.01
CA ASN A 184 18.32 -24.10 -14.22
C ASN A 184 18.39 -23.73 -15.72
N PRO A 185 17.32 -23.19 -16.32
CA PRO A 185 17.36 -22.74 -17.70
C PRO A 185 18.14 -21.42 -17.84
N HIS A 186 18.64 -21.12 -19.04
CA HIS A 186 19.12 -19.77 -19.35
C HIS A 186 17.98 -18.84 -19.80
N LEU A 187 17.14 -19.27 -20.75
CA LEU A 187 16.05 -18.44 -21.30
C LEU A 187 14.74 -19.20 -21.43
N GLY A 188 13.66 -18.61 -20.87
CA GLY A 188 12.29 -19.00 -21.14
C GLY A 188 11.88 -20.32 -20.49
N LEU A 189 11.14 -20.23 -19.38
CA LEU A 189 10.58 -21.38 -18.68
C LEU A 189 9.09 -21.18 -18.44
N ARG A 190 8.29 -22.17 -18.85
CA ARG A 190 6.87 -22.28 -18.53
C ARG A 190 6.60 -23.56 -17.76
N VAL A 191 6.09 -23.44 -16.53
CA VAL A 191 5.71 -24.58 -15.69
C VAL A 191 4.24 -24.45 -15.32
N ILE A 192 3.50 -25.55 -15.41
CA ILE A 192 2.06 -25.59 -15.14
C ILE A 192 1.80 -26.73 -14.14
N TYR A 193 1.05 -26.45 -13.08
CA TYR A 193 0.71 -27.38 -11.99
C TYR A 193 1.92 -28.04 -11.28
N PRO A 194 3.01 -27.34 -10.93
CA PRO A 194 4.12 -27.99 -10.27
C PRO A 194 3.91 -28.22 -8.76
N THR A 195 4.29 -29.41 -8.29
CA THR A 195 4.40 -29.72 -6.86
C THR A 195 5.87 -29.83 -6.46
N GLY A 196 6.34 -28.95 -5.55
CA GLY A 196 7.70 -28.99 -5.02
C GLY A 196 8.80 -28.54 -6.00
N HIS A 197 8.61 -27.40 -6.67
CA HIS A 197 9.49 -26.91 -7.73
C HIS A 197 10.56 -25.94 -7.23
N LYS A 198 11.80 -26.11 -7.71
CA LYS A 198 12.92 -25.18 -7.49
C LYS A 198 13.51 -24.73 -8.81
N CYS A 199 13.68 -23.43 -9.00
CA CYS A 199 14.33 -22.91 -10.20
C CYS A 199 15.24 -21.69 -9.97
N ASN A 200 16.35 -21.68 -10.71
CA ASN A 200 17.22 -20.52 -10.87
C ASN A 200 17.29 -20.22 -12.37
N LEU A 201 16.94 -19.01 -12.80
CA LEU A 201 16.80 -18.67 -14.22
C LEU A 201 17.42 -17.30 -14.49
N HIS A 202 18.02 -17.10 -15.66
CA HIS A 202 18.43 -15.76 -16.07
C HIS A 202 17.24 -14.92 -16.57
N LEU A 203 16.47 -15.39 -17.56
CA LEU A 203 15.40 -14.59 -18.15
C LEU A 203 14.08 -15.35 -18.38
N GLY A 204 12.98 -14.79 -17.88
CA GLY A 204 11.61 -15.10 -18.32
C GLY A 204 11.04 -16.40 -17.75
N LEU A 205 10.47 -16.34 -16.55
CA LEU A 205 9.78 -17.45 -15.89
C LEU A 205 8.27 -17.20 -15.83
N ARG A 206 7.47 -18.15 -16.30
CA ARG A 206 6.02 -18.22 -16.08
C ARG A 206 5.64 -19.51 -15.36
N VAL A 207 4.99 -19.37 -14.20
CA VAL A 207 4.51 -20.52 -13.41
C VAL A 207 3.02 -20.35 -13.14
N ILE A 208 2.26 -21.44 -13.30
CA ILE A 208 0.81 -21.46 -13.13
C ILE A 208 0.48 -22.57 -12.13
N ASP A 209 -0.35 -22.26 -11.13
CA ASP A 209 -0.82 -23.17 -10.08
C ASP A 209 0.29 -23.94 -9.33
N PRO A 210 1.38 -23.30 -8.85
CA PRO A 210 2.42 -24.02 -8.14
C PRO A 210 2.08 -24.28 -6.66
N THR A 211 2.38 -25.48 -6.19
CA THR A 211 2.39 -25.82 -4.76
C THR A 211 3.82 -25.99 -4.26
N GLY A 212 4.24 -25.18 -3.28
CA GLY A 212 5.57 -25.30 -2.64
C GLY A 212 6.74 -24.89 -3.53
N HIS A 213 6.65 -23.72 -4.16
CA HIS A 213 7.61 -23.25 -5.16
C HIS A 213 8.68 -22.30 -4.60
N LYS A 214 9.94 -22.50 -5.03
CA LYS A 214 11.06 -21.61 -4.73
C LYS A 214 11.76 -21.17 -6.02
N CYS A 215 11.90 -19.86 -6.23
CA CYS A 215 12.57 -19.34 -7.43
C CYS A 215 13.43 -18.10 -7.20
N ASN A 216 14.57 -18.06 -7.89
CA ASN A 216 15.48 -16.92 -7.91
C ASN A 216 15.84 -16.53 -9.36
N PRO A 217 14.90 -15.93 -10.13
CA PRO A 217 15.22 -15.49 -11.48
C PRO A 217 15.90 -14.11 -11.50
N HIS A 218 16.80 -13.86 -12.45
CA HIS A 218 17.39 -12.52 -12.62
C HIS A 218 16.37 -11.51 -13.16
N LEU A 219 15.68 -11.83 -14.27
CA LEU A 219 14.73 -10.91 -14.91
C LEU A 219 13.41 -11.61 -15.27
N GLY A 220 12.30 -10.99 -14.86
CA GLY A 220 10.96 -11.31 -15.33
C GLY A 220 10.41 -12.61 -14.77
N LEU A 221 9.60 -12.51 -13.72
CA LEU A 221 8.87 -13.61 -13.11
C LEU A 221 7.37 -13.32 -13.09
N ARG A 222 6.57 -14.19 -13.70
CA ARG A 222 5.11 -14.19 -13.57
C ARG A 222 4.63 -15.48 -12.92
N VAL A 223 3.90 -15.36 -11.82
CA VAL A 223 3.32 -16.50 -11.09
C VAL A 223 1.82 -16.28 -10.94
N ILE A 224 1.03 -17.30 -11.19
CA ILE A 224 -0.43 -17.28 -11.13
C ILE A 224 -0.87 -18.40 -10.18
N ASP A 225 -1.76 -18.08 -9.23
CA ASP A 225 -2.36 -18.99 -8.26
C ASP A 225 -1.35 -19.82 -7.41
N PRO A 226 -0.27 -19.23 -6.85
CA PRO A 226 0.69 -20.00 -6.08
C PRO A 226 0.24 -20.28 -4.64
N THR A 227 0.46 -21.51 -4.17
CA THR A 227 0.35 -21.89 -2.76
C THR A 227 1.74 -22.14 -2.15
N GLY A 228 2.11 -21.36 -1.13
CA GLY A 228 3.37 -21.55 -0.39
C GLY A 228 4.63 -21.16 -1.18
N HIS A 229 4.62 -19.98 -1.79
CA HIS A 229 5.67 -19.52 -2.71
C HIS A 229 6.73 -18.63 -2.04
N LYS A 230 8.01 -18.89 -2.37
CA LYS A 230 9.16 -18.06 -1.96
C LYS A 230 9.95 -17.61 -3.17
N CYS A 231 10.15 -16.31 -3.36
CA CYS A 231 10.91 -15.80 -4.49
C CYS A 231 11.79 -14.59 -4.20
N ASN A 232 13.00 -14.58 -4.79
CA ASN A 232 13.95 -13.48 -4.68
C ASN A 232 14.46 -13.05 -6.07
N PRO A 233 13.63 -12.42 -6.91
CA PRO A 233 14.07 -11.97 -8.23
C PRO A 233 14.85 -10.65 -8.18
N HIS A 234 15.78 -10.43 -9.11
CA HIS A 234 16.44 -9.13 -9.21
C HIS A 234 15.52 -8.05 -9.81
N LEU A 235 14.88 -8.32 -10.94
CA LEU A 235 14.02 -7.34 -11.62
C LEU A 235 12.71 -7.96 -12.11
N GLY A 236 11.59 -7.31 -11.77
CA GLY A 236 10.27 -7.56 -12.34
C GLY A 236 9.63 -8.85 -11.84
N LEU A 237 8.74 -8.71 -10.84
CA LEU A 237 7.91 -9.78 -10.32
C LEU A 237 6.43 -9.41 -10.41
N SER A 238 5.65 -10.28 -11.03
CA SER A 238 4.18 -10.20 -11.06
C SER A 238 3.58 -11.47 -10.48
N VAL A 239 2.76 -11.34 -9.45
CA VAL A 239 2.10 -12.47 -8.78
C VAL A 239 0.61 -12.21 -8.69
N ILE A 240 -0.19 -13.18 -9.09
CA ILE A 240 -1.65 -13.10 -9.12
C ILE A 240 -2.20 -14.19 -8.20
N ASP A 241 -3.14 -13.84 -7.33
CA ASP A 241 -3.86 -14.73 -6.41
C ASP A 241 -2.98 -15.62 -5.50
N PRO A 242 -1.91 -15.11 -4.85
CA PRO A 242 -1.04 -15.97 -4.06
C PRO A 242 -1.56 -16.25 -2.66
N THR A 243 -1.42 -17.51 -2.22
CA THR A 243 -1.66 -17.93 -0.83
C THR A 243 -0.34 -18.25 -0.12
N GLY A 244 -0.02 -17.50 0.94
CA GLY A 244 1.18 -17.72 1.77
C GLY A 244 2.50 -17.35 1.08
N HIS A 245 2.56 -16.15 0.50
CA HIS A 245 3.70 -15.67 -0.29
C HIS A 245 4.78 -14.98 0.54
N LYS A 246 6.06 -15.27 0.24
CA LYS A 246 7.20 -14.51 0.74
C LYS A 246 8.10 -14.07 -0.41
N CYS A 247 8.36 -12.78 -0.55
CA CYS A 247 9.22 -12.29 -1.62
C CYS A 247 10.18 -11.17 -1.23
N ASN A 248 11.41 -11.27 -1.75
CA ASN A 248 12.43 -10.25 -1.58
C ASN A 248 13.01 -9.75 -2.91
N PRO A 249 12.23 -9.03 -3.74
CA PRO A 249 12.73 -8.49 -5.00
C PRO A 249 13.56 -7.22 -4.82
N HIS A 250 14.55 -7.00 -5.71
CA HIS A 250 15.29 -5.73 -5.73
C HIS A 250 14.48 -4.61 -6.38
N LEU A 251 13.94 -4.82 -7.59
CA LEU A 251 13.22 -3.79 -8.34
C LEU A 251 11.91 -4.32 -8.97
N GLY A 252 10.80 -3.61 -8.72
CA GLY A 252 9.53 -3.80 -9.40
C GLY A 252 8.78 -5.05 -8.96
N LEU A 253 7.79 -4.88 -8.07
CA LEU A 253 6.89 -5.92 -7.62
C LEU A 253 5.43 -5.49 -7.79
N HIS A 254 4.66 -6.31 -8.51
CA HIS A 254 3.22 -6.20 -8.66
C HIS A 254 2.55 -7.45 -8.10
N VAL A 255 1.64 -7.29 -7.15
CA VAL A 255 0.88 -8.39 -6.56
C VAL A 255 -0.61 -8.04 -6.53
N THR A 256 -1.44 -8.94 -7.03
CA THR A 256 -2.91 -8.82 -7.00
C THR A 256 -3.50 -9.94 -6.14
N ASP A 257 -4.50 -9.59 -5.32
CA ASP A 257 -5.29 -10.51 -4.49
C ASP A 257 -4.49 -11.45 -3.56
N PRO A 258 -3.45 -10.98 -2.85
CA PRO A 258 -2.65 -11.89 -2.03
C PRO A 258 -3.26 -12.17 -0.65
N THR A 259 -3.27 -13.45 -0.27
CA THR A 259 -3.61 -13.89 1.09
C THR A 259 -2.33 -14.25 1.88
N GLY A 260 -2.08 -13.56 3.00
CA GLY A 260 -0.94 -13.85 3.89
C GLY A 260 0.45 -13.51 3.31
N HIS A 261 0.60 -12.33 2.73
CA HIS A 261 1.82 -11.90 2.04
C HIS A 261 2.86 -11.25 2.96
N LYS A 262 4.13 -11.63 2.79
CA LYS A 262 5.28 -10.96 3.43
C LYS A 262 6.31 -10.54 2.39
N CYS A 263 6.65 -9.26 2.34
CA CYS A 263 7.63 -8.74 1.40
C CYS A 263 8.66 -7.80 2.02
N ASN A 264 9.92 -7.96 1.61
CA ASN A 264 10.99 -6.99 1.85
C ASN A 264 11.58 -6.58 0.50
N HIS A 265 11.48 -5.32 0.08
CA HIS A 265 11.94 -4.90 -1.25
C HIS A 265 12.61 -3.54 -1.24
N HIS A 266 13.45 -3.28 -2.24
CA HIS A 266 14.19 -2.03 -2.33
C HIS A 266 13.41 -0.94 -3.06
N LEU A 267 12.91 -1.19 -4.28
CA LEU A 267 12.27 -0.15 -5.10
C LEU A 267 11.00 -0.64 -5.81
N GLY A 268 9.90 0.09 -5.59
CA GLY A 268 8.68 0.02 -6.40
C GLY A 268 7.81 -1.20 -6.14
N LEU A 269 6.90 -1.10 -5.18
CA LEU A 269 5.85 -2.10 -4.91
C LEU A 269 4.46 -1.54 -5.18
N CYS A 270 3.68 -2.30 -5.94
CA CYS A 270 2.24 -2.13 -6.08
C CYS A 270 1.53 -3.41 -5.61
N VAL A 271 0.64 -3.26 -4.63
CA VAL A 271 -0.21 -4.36 -4.14
C VAL A 271 -1.68 -3.94 -4.24
N ILE A 272 -2.51 -4.83 -4.76
CA ILE A 272 -3.95 -4.64 -4.96
C ILE A 272 -4.68 -5.75 -4.19
N ASP A 273 -5.73 -5.39 -3.46
CA ASP A 273 -6.61 -6.29 -2.70
C ASP A 273 -5.92 -7.26 -1.72
N PRO A 274 -4.92 -6.84 -0.91
CA PRO A 274 -4.25 -7.78 -0.02
C PRO A 274 -5.03 -8.08 1.27
N THR A 275 -5.08 -9.36 1.64
CA THR A 275 -5.52 -9.85 2.97
C THR A 275 -4.32 -10.26 3.82
N GLY A 276 -4.09 -9.56 4.94
CA GLY A 276 -3.04 -9.92 5.91
C GLY A 276 -1.61 -9.66 5.44
N HIS A 277 -1.35 -8.45 4.91
CA HIS A 277 -0.07 -8.07 4.31
C HIS A 277 0.93 -7.47 5.29
N LYS A 278 2.19 -7.90 5.22
CA LYS A 278 3.32 -7.30 5.94
C LYS A 278 4.43 -6.92 4.96
N CYS A 279 4.80 -5.65 4.93
CA CYS A 279 5.89 -5.18 4.07
C CYS A 279 6.87 -4.24 4.77
N ASN A 280 8.14 -4.38 4.38
CA ASN A 280 9.22 -3.47 4.76
C ASN A 280 9.90 -2.93 3.48
N PRO A 281 9.34 -1.93 2.78
CA PRO A 281 10.00 -1.33 1.62
C PRO A 281 11.12 -0.36 2.02
N HIS A 282 12.08 -0.14 1.13
CA HIS A 282 12.93 1.07 1.18
C HIS A 282 12.27 2.27 0.48
N LEU A 283 11.89 2.15 -0.81
CA LEU A 283 11.42 3.27 -1.61
C LEU A 283 10.14 2.95 -2.40
N SER A 284 9.14 3.83 -2.27
CA SER A 284 7.88 3.88 -3.02
C SER A 284 7.00 2.63 -2.88
N LEU A 285 5.90 2.78 -2.14
CA LEU A 285 4.88 1.75 -1.95
C LEU A 285 3.50 2.30 -2.33
N ARG A 286 2.80 1.58 -3.22
CA ARG A 286 1.38 1.77 -3.51
C ARG A 286 0.60 0.54 -3.07
N VAL A 287 -0.42 0.75 -2.24
CA VAL A 287 -1.36 -0.29 -1.81
C VAL A 287 -2.78 0.18 -2.07
N ILE A 288 -3.59 -0.70 -2.65
CA ILE A 288 -5.00 -0.46 -2.97
C ILE A 288 -5.82 -1.52 -2.24
N ASP A 289 -6.88 -1.10 -1.57
CA ASP A 289 -7.90 -1.89 -0.87
C ASP A 289 -7.35 -2.95 0.12
N PRO A 290 -6.38 -2.60 0.99
CA PRO A 290 -5.81 -3.58 1.91
C PRO A 290 -6.70 -3.88 3.11
N THR A 291 -6.80 -5.15 3.47
CA THR A 291 -7.40 -5.63 4.73
C THR A 291 -6.30 -6.16 5.67
N GLY A 292 -6.11 -5.51 6.83
CA GLY A 292 -5.16 -5.96 7.85
C GLY A 292 -3.68 -5.82 7.46
N HIS A 293 -3.24 -4.61 7.14
CA HIS A 293 -1.90 -4.33 6.61
C HIS A 293 -0.95 -3.72 7.65
N LYS A 294 0.31 -4.19 7.65
CA LYS A 294 1.40 -3.65 8.46
C LYS A 294 2.59 -3.23 7.59
N CYS A 295 2.99 -1.97 7.67
CA CYS A 295 4.12 -1.42 6.92
C CYS A 295 5.14 -0.71 7.81
N ASN A 296 6.42 -0.96 7.56
CA ASN A 296 7.51 -0.07 7.98
C ASN A 296 8.23 0.41 6.72
N LEU A 297 8.29 1.72 6.47
CA LEU A 297 8.79 2.28 5.20
C LEU A 297 9.77 3.43 5.44
N HIS A 298 10.81 3.55 4.60
CA HIS A 298 11.65 4.75 4.59
C HIS A 298 11.02 5.91 3.81
N LEU A 299 10.69 5.75 2.51
CA LEU A 299 10.22 6.87 1.68
C LEU A 299 9.02 6.55 0.78
N GLY A 300 7.96 7.36 0.86
CA GLY A 300 6.90 7.48 -0.13
C GLY A 300 5.83 6.39 -0.09
N LEU A 301 4.83 6.55 0.79
CA LEU A 301 3.69 5.64 0.91
C LEU A 301 2.42 6.23 0.29
N ARG A 302 1.75 5.50 -0.59
CA ARG A 302 0.38 5.77 -1.02
C ARG A 302 -0.52 4.58 -0.72
N VAL A 303 -1.59 4.82 0.03
CA VAL A 303 -2.60 3.81 0.39
C VAL A 303 -3.98 4.33 0.05
N ILE A 304 -4.81 3.48 -0.55
CA ILE A 304 -6.18 3.78 -0.97
C ILE A 304 -7.09 2.72 -0.32
N ASP A 305 -8.21 3.17 0.24
CA ASP A 305 -9.27 2.40 0.92
C ASP A 305 -8.79 1.29 1.90
N PRO A 306 -7.91 1.62 2.88
CA PRO A 306 -7.43 0.61 3.81
C PRO A 306 -8.39 0.33 4.96
N THR A 307 -8.57 -0.95 5.28
CA THR A 307 -9.26 -1.41 6.49
C THR A 307 -8.26 -2.02 7.50
N GLY A 308 -8.22 -1.49 8.73
CA GLY A 308 -7.39 -2.03 9.81
C GLY A 308 -5.88 -1.90 9.58
N TYR A 309 -5.41 -0.67 9.36
CA TYR A 309 -4.05 -0.38 8.89
C TYR A 309 -3.10 0.12 9.99
N LYS A 310 -1.87 -0.39 10.01
CA LYS A 310 -0.78 0.12 10.88
C LYS A 310 0.49 0.39 10.08
N CYS A 311 1.02 1.61 10.21
CA CYS A 311 2.20 2.04 9.47
C CYS A 311 3.15 2.94 10.27
N ASN A 312 4.44 2.76 9.99
CA ASN A 312 5.53 3.62 10.48
C ASN A 312 6.44 4.05 9.31
N PRO A 313 6.00 4.98 8.44
CA PRO A 313 6.88 5.64 7.47
C PRO A 313 7.87 6.62 8.12
N HIS A 314 9.04 6.83 7.50
CA HIS A 314 9.92 7.96 7.85
C HIS A 314 9.52 9.25 7.10
N LEU A 315 9.37 9.20 5.77
CA LEU A 315 9.12 10.39 4.93
C LEU A 315 7.99 10.15 3.92
N GLY A 316 6.99 11.04 3.93
CA GLY A 316 5.98 11.17 2.89
C GLY A 316 4.93 10.06 2.90
N MET A 317 3.71 10.39 3.32
CA MET A 317 2.58 9.47 3.30
C MET A 317 1.32 10.15 2.75
N ARG A 318 0.62 9.45 1.85
CA ARG A 318 -0.73 9.78 1.40
C ARG A 318 -1.67 8.60 1.64
N VAL A 319 -2.74 8.84 2.41
CA VAL A 319 -3.79 7.85 2.68
C VAL A 319 -5.13 8.43 2.26
N ILE A 320 -5.94 7.63 1.56
CA ILE A 320 -7.26 8.00 1.05
C ILE A 320 -8.27 6.98 1.60
N GLU A 321 -9.38 7.47 2.14
CA GLU A 321 -10.51 6.68 2.67
C GLU A 321 -10.15 5.61 3.72
N PRO A 322 -9.29 5.89 4.73
CA PRO A 322 -8.93 4.86 5.71
C PRO A 322 -10.03 4.62 6.75
N THR A 323 -10.29 3.34 7.04
CA THR A 323 -11.11 2.89 8.16
C THR A 323 -10.25 2.22 9.24
N GLY A 324 -10.24 2.78 10.46
CA GLY A 324 -9.54 2.18 11.61
C GLY A 324 -8.00 2.17 11.48
N HIS A 325 -7.39 3.34 11.33
CA HIS A 325 -5.96 3.48 11.03
C HIS A 325 -5.12 4.01 12.21
N LYS A 326 -3.90 3.46 12.36
CA LYS A 326 -2.90 3.91 13.33
C LYS A 326 -1.56 4.20 12.64
N CYS A 327 -1.09 5.45 12.72
CA CYS A 327 0.19 5.85 12.15
C CYS A 327 1.10 6.59 13.13
N ASN A 328 2.38 6.28 13.09
CA ASN A 328 3.44 7.15 13.59
C ASN A 328 4.32 7.56 12.39
N LEU A 329 4.57 8.86 12.20
CA LEU A 329 5.33 9.38 11.05
C LEU A 329 6.32 10.45 11.48
N HIS A 330 7.48 10.50 10.84
CA HIS A 330 8.43 11.58 11.06
C HIS A 330 8.10 12.85 10.23
N LEU A 331 7.96 12.76 8.91
CA LEU A 331 7.76 13.94 8.06
C LEU A 331 6.69 13.76 6.97
N GLY A 332 5.70 14.66 6.92
CA GLY A 332 4.81 14.89 5.78
C GLY A 332 3.69 13.87 5.59
N MET A 333 2.51 14.13 6.18
CA MET A 333 1.31 13.29 6.00
C MET A 333 0.19 14.03 5.28
N ARG A 334 -0.48 13.34 4.34
CA ARG A 334 -1.78 13.76 3.80
C ARG A 334 -2.79 12.63 3.98
N VAL A 335 -3.90 12.92 4.65
CA VAL A 335 -5.01 11.98 4.87
C VAL A 335 -6.29 12.62 4.33
N ILE A 336 -7.09 11.84 3.61
CA ILE A 336 -8.34 12.27 2.97
C ILE A 336 -9.42 11.26 3.38
N ASP A 337 -10.59 11.74 3.80
CA ASP A 337 -11.77 10.97 4.22
C ASP A 337 -11.53 9.88 5.30
N PRO A 338 -10.81 10.15 6.41
CA PRO A 338 -10.57 9.13 7.42
C PRO A 338 -11.75 8.92 8.38
N MET A 339 -12.11 7.66 8.63
CA MET A 339 -13.04 7.24 9.69
C MET A 339 -12.30 6.54 10.85
N GLY A 340 -12.38 7.09 12.06
CA GLY A 340 -11.81 6.44 13.26
C GLY A 340 -10.28 6.38 13.29
N TYR A 341 -9.63 7.52 13.09
CA TYR A 341 -8.19 7.61 12.82
C TYR A 341 -7.36 8.12 14.01
N LYS A 342 -6.19 7.51 14.25
CA LYS A 342 -5.20 7.96 15.23
C LYS A 342 -3.82 8.18 14.62
N CYS A 343 -3.27 9.37 14.77
CA CYS A 343 -1.91 9.71 14.32
C CYS A 343 -1.04 10.35 15.39
N ASN A 344 0.27 10.11 15.26
CA ASN A 344 1.31 10.92 15.89
C ASN A 344 2.42 11.29 14.88
N PRO A 345 2.30 12.41 14.14
CA PRO A 345 3.33 12.90 13.24
C PRO A 345 4.28 13.87 13.95
N HIS A 346 5.55 13.92 13.53
CA HIS A 346 6.48 14.95 14.03
C HIS A 346 6.35 16.27 13.26
N LEU A 347 6.40 16.26 11.91
CA LEU A 347 6.39 17.49 11.11
C LEU A 347 5.43 17.40 9.92
N GLY A 348 4.55 18.39 9.78
CA GLY A 348 3.71 18.62 8.61
C GLY A 348 2.61 17.58 8.39
N MET A 349 1.36 17.95 8.67
CA MET A 349 0.20 17.11 8.37
C MET A 349 -0.96 17.90 7.75
N ARG A 350 -1.62 17.29 6.76
CA ARG A 350 -2.87 17.78 6.18
C ARG A 350 -3.93 16.69 6.27
N VAL A 351 -5.07 17.02 6.86
CA VAL A 351 -6.25 16.14 6.97
C VAL A 351 -7.44 16.85 6.35
N ILE A 352 -8.21 16.11 5.54
CA ILE A 352 -9.37 16.59 4.80
C ILE A 352 -10.54 15.64 5.12
N ASP A 353 -11.71 16.19 5.44
CA ASP A 353 -12.96 15.47 5.72
C ASP A 353 -12.89 14.34 6.77
N PRO A 354 -12.24 14.54 7.94
CA PRO A 354 -12.15 13.48 8.93
C PRO A 354 -13.43 13.33 9.76
N MET A 355 -13.79 12.08 10.10
CA MET A 355 -14.85 11.75 11.06
C MET A 355 -14.28 10.98 12.27
N GLY A 356 -14.40 11.57 13.47
CA GLY A 356 -13.99 10.91 14.72
C GLY A 356 -12.48 10.71 14.87
N TYR A 357 -11.69 11.76 14.69
CA TYR A 357 -10.22 11.69 14.64
C TYR A 357 -9.52 12.22 15.90
N LYS A 358 -8.43 11.54 16.27
CA LYS A 358 -7.54 11.92 17.38
C LYS A 358 -6.10 12.04 16.89
N CYS A 359 -5.43 13.17 17.15
CA CYS A 359 -4.02 13.31 16.80
C CYS A 359 -3.22 14.08 17.84
N ASN A 360 -1.97 13.67 17.99
CA ASN A 360 -0.94 14.40 18.71
C ASN A 360 0.14 14.81 17.72
N HIS A 361 0.48 16.09 17.66
CA HIS A 361 1.41 16.60 16.64
C HIS A 361 2.42 17.60 17.18
N HIS A 362 3.64 17.58 16.66
CA HIS A 362 4.67 18.54 17.10
C HIS A 362 4.61 19.85 16.30
N LEU A 363 4.78 19.84 14.97
CA LEU A 363 4.94 21.08 14.19
C LEU A 363 4.12 21.15 12.89
N GLY A 364 3.13 22.05 12.83
CA GLY A 364 2.39 22.40 11.63
C GLY A 364 1.34 21.38 11.19
N MET A 365 0.04 21.63 11.45
CA MET A 365 -1.03 20.94 10.72
C MET A 365 -2.14 21.81 10.19
N ARG A 366 -2.80 21.26 9.17
CA ARG A 366 -4.00 21.81 8.54
C ARG A 366 -5.10 20.76 8.54
N VAL A 367 -6.25 21.11 9.07
CA VAL A 367 -7.45 20.27 9.11
C VAL A 367 -8.58 21.03 8.41
N ILE A 368 -9.31 20.36 7.54
CA ILE A 368 -10.39 20.89 6.71
C ILE A 368 -11.62 20.00 6.91
N ASP A 369 -12.80 20.61 7.10
CA ASP A 369 -14.11 19.96 7.28
C ASP A 369 -14.19 18.84 8.36
N PRO A 370 -13.67 19.06 9.58
CA PRO A 370 -13.61 17.99 10.57
C PRO A 370 -14.90 17.88 11.42
N THR A 371 -15.49 16.68 11.50
CA THR A 371 -16.61 16.31 12.39
C THR A 371 -16.19 15.50 13.66
N GLY A 372 -16.30 16.10 14.86
CA GLY A 372 -16.09 15.40 16.14
C GLY A 372 -14.63 15.06 16.50
N HIS A 373 -13.78 16.08 16.71
CA HIS A 373 -12.33 15.92 16.82
C HIS A 373 -11.72 16.24 18.18
N LYS A 374 -10.59 15.58 18.48
CA LYS A 374 -9.71 15.91 19.60
C LYS A 374 -8.25 15.97 19.13
N CYS A 375 -7.62 17.15 19.20
CA CYS A 375 -6.24 17.35 18.77
C CYS A 375 -5.40 18.02 19.87
N ASN A 376 -4.19 17.51 20.09
CA ASN A 376 -3.17 18.14 20.95
C ASN A 376 -1.94 18.46 20.09
N TYR A 377 -1.38 19.66 20.20
CA TYR A 377 -0.23 20.05 19.39
C TYR A 377 0.67 21.13 19.99
N HIS A 378 1.93 21.13 19.59
CA HIS A 378 2.93 22.09 20.08
C HIS A 378 2.95 23.41 19.29
N LEU A 379 3.10 23.39 17.96
CA LEU A 379 3.26 24.62 17.18
C LEU A 379 2.45 24.63 15.88
N GLY A 380 1.63 25.67 15.70
CA GLY A 380 1.04 26.07 14.42
C GLY A 380 -0.06 25.14 13.89
N MET A 381 -1.31 25.57 14.02
CA MET A 381 -2.47 24.86 13.44
C MET A 381 -3.43 25.77 12.73
N ARG A 382 -3.99 25.24 11.63
CA ARG A 382 -5.11 25.83 10.92
C ARG A 382 -6.26 24.82 10.82
N VAL A 383 -7.43 25.21 11.30
CA VAL A 383 -8.67 24.44 11.22
C VAL A 383 -9.69 25.25 10.43
N ILE A 384 -10.37 24.62 9.48
CA ILE A 384 -11.37 25.22 8.59
C ILE A 384 -12.64 24.37 8.70
N ASP A 385 -13.80 25.01 8.86
CA ASP A 385 -15.14 24.40 8.93
C ASP A 385 -15.33 23.28 9.99
N PRO A 386 -14.82 23.39 11.23
CA PRO A 386 -14.98 22.33 12.21
C PRO A 386 -16.37 22.29 12.85
N THR A 387 -16.92 21.10 13.02
CA THR A 387 -18.11 20.84 13.84
C THR A 387 -17.75 20.00 15.08
N GLY A 388 -18.10 20.49 16.28
CA GLY A 388 -17.93 19.74 17.54
C GLY A 388 -16.47 19.43 17.92
N HIS A 389 -15.56 20.38 17.69
CA HIS A 389 -14.11 20.17 17.80
C HIS A 389 -13.53 20.60 19.17
N LYS A 390 -12.58 19.81 19.71
CA LYS A 390 -11.80 20.12 20.92
C LYS A 390 -10.30 20.19 20.62
N CYS A 391 -9.65 21.30 20.99
CA CYS A 391 -8.23 21.55 20.72
C CYS A 391 -7.48 22.07 21.95
N ASN A 392 -6.28 21.50 22.20
CA ASN A 392 -5.38 21.99 23.24
C ASN A 392 -3.99 22.32 22.67
N PRO A 393 -3.73 23.56 22.22
CA PRO A 393 -2.40 23.91 21.74
C PRO A 393 -1.51 24.75 22.62
N HIS A 394 -0.20 24.57 22.42
CA HIS A 394 0.80 25.43 23.04
C HIS A 394 0.96 26.78 22.31
N LEU A 395 1.21 26.81 20.98
CA LEU A 395 1.47 28.05 20.25
C LEU A 395 0.79 28.11 18.87
N GLY A 396 0.01 29.16 18.63
CA GLY A 396 -0.49 29.56 17.31
C GLY A 396 -1.62 28.68 16.76
N LEU A 397 -2.86 29.16 16.89
CA LEU A 397 -4.06 28.52 16.34
C LEU A 397 -4.88 29.50 15.51
N ARG A 398 -5.26 29.08 14.29
CA ARG A 398 -6.24 29.77 13.45
C ARG A 398 -7.43 28.85 13.17
N VAL A 399 -8.62 29.32 13.50
CA VAL A 399 -9.89 28.61 13.27
C VAL A 399 -10.79 29.48 12.39
N ILE A 400 -11.40 28.90 11.36
CA ILE A 400 -12.28 29.55 10.39
C ILE A 400 -13.59 28.76 10.33
N ASP A 401 -14.72 29.48 10.34
CA ASP A 401 -16.11 29.02 10.27
C ASP A 401 -16.50 27.85 11.23
N PRO A 402 -16.11 27.90 12.51
CA PRO A 402 -16.36 26.81 13.46
C PRO A 402 -17.75 26.80 14.09
N THR A 403 -18.37 25.62 14.20
CA THR A 403 -19.61 25.39 14.96
C THR A 403 -19.37 24.51 16.21
N GLY A 404 -19.77 24.98 17.39
CA GLY A 404 -19.71 24.16 18.63
C GLY A 404 -18.29 23.78 19.10
N TYR A 405 -17.32 24.70 18.98
CA TYR A 405 -15.91 24.47 19.28
C TYR A 405 -15.54 24.76 20.75
N LYS A 406 -14.57 24.01 21.28
CA LYS A 406 -13.94 24.28 22.59
C LYS A 406 -12.42 24.24 22.47
N SER A 407 -11.74 25.29 22.91
CA SER A 407 -10.27 25.30 22.99
C SER A 407 -9.72 25.81 24.31
N ASN A 408 -8.60 25.23 24.72
CA ASN A 408 -7.74 25.73 25.78
C ASN A 408 -6.33 25.93 25.21
N HIS A 409 -5.72 27.11 25.34
CA HIS A 409 -4.49 27.41 24.61
C HIS A 409 -3.60 28.43 25.32
N ASN A 410 -2.29 28.29 25.16
CA ASN A 410 -1.33 29.16 25.84
C ASN A 410 -1.12 30.47 25.09
N LEU A 411 -0.73 30.44 23.81
CA LEU A 411 -0.35 31.66 23.08
C LEU A 411 -1.00 31.76 21.69
N GLY A 412 -1.67 32.88 21.40
CA GLY A 412 -2.06 33.31 20.05
C GLY A 412 -3.18 32.48 19.41
N LEU A 413 -4.42 32.92 19.59
CA LEU A 413 -5.60 32.39 18.91
C LEU A 413 -6.23 33.44 17.97
N CYS A 414 -6.52 33.04 16.74
CA CYS A 414 -7.39 33.77 15.83
C CYS A 414 -8.61 32.92 15.47
N VAL A 415 -9.81 33.44 15.68
CA VAL A 415 -11.08 32.82 15.30
C VAL A 415 -11.86 33.75 14.38
N ILE A 416 -12.42 33.21 13.31
CA ILE A 416 -13.23 33.92 12.30
C ILE A 416 -14.57 33.20 12.18
N ASP A 417 -15.67 33.96 12.18
CA ASP A 417 -17.08 33.51 12.07
C ASP A 417 -17.49 32.31 12.97
N PRO A 418 -17.26 32.39 14.30
CA PRO A 418 -17.66 31.31 15.20
C PRO A 418 -19.13 31.35 15.59
N THR A 419 -19.79 30.18 15.56
CA THR A 419 -21.14 29.97 16.15
C THR A 419 -21.07 29.05 17.39
N GLY A 420 -21.47 29.56 18.56
CA GLY A 420 -21.57 28.75 19.79
C GLY A 420 -20.23 28.30 20.39
N HIS A 421 -19.32 29.24 20.65
CA HIS A 421 -17.92 28.97 21.03
C HIS A 421 -17.58 29.16 22.50
N LYS A 422 -16.63 28.35 23.00
CA LYS A 422 -16.00 28.55 24.30
C LYS A 422 -14.48 28.46 24.19
N CYS A 423 -13.76 29.51 24.62
CA CYS A 423 -12.29 29.48 24.67
C CYS A 423 -11.71 30.03 25.99
N ASN A 424 -10.58 29.48 26.40
CA ASN A 424 -9.78 29.97 27.53
C ASN A 424 -8.31 30.16 27.10
N PRO A 425 -7.95 31.33 26.52
CA PRO A 425 -6.57 31.68 26.18
C PRO A 425 -5.75 32.12 27.40
N HIS A 426 -4.45 31.78 27.48
CA HIS A 426 -3.55 32.52 28.39
C HIS A 426 -3.18 33.90 27.82
N LEU A 427 -2.69 33.99 26.58
CA LEU A 427 -2.26 35.27 25.98
C LEU A 427 -2.67 35.40 24.50
N GLY A 428 -3.28 36.53 24.16
CA GLY A 428 -3.52 36.97 22.79
C GLY A 428 -4.67 36.24 22.09
N LEU A 429 -5.84 36.87 22.06
CA LEU A 429 -7.04 36.39 21.37
C LEU A 429 -7.54 37.42 20.35
N ARG A 430 -7.76 37.00 19.10
CA ARG A 430 -8.48 37.77 18.08
C ARG A 430 -9.72 36.99 17.63
N VAL A 431 -10.88 37.64 17.70
CA VAL A 431 -12.18 37.08 17.28
C VAL A 431 -12.85 38.05 16.31
N ILE A 432 -13.39 37.53 15.21
CA ILE A 432 -14.07 38.29 14.16
C ILE A 432 -15.44 37.62 13.92
N ASP A 433 -16.51 38.42 13.85
CA ASP A 433 -17.90 38.02 13.58
C ASP A 433 -18.49 36.90 14.48
N PRO A 434 -18.29 36.91 15.82
CA PRO A 434 -18.79 35.82 16.65
C PRO A 434 -20.30 35.92 16.95
N THR A 435 -20.99 34.77 16.89
CA THR A 435 -22.36 34.60 17.40
C THR A 435 -22.39 33.65 18.60
N GLY A 436 -22.92 34.10 19.75
CA GLY A 436 -23.09 33.24 20.94
C GLY A 436 -21.79 32.75 21.60
N TYR A 437 -20.79 33.63 21.73
CA TYR A 437 -19.43 33.30 22.16
C TYR A 437 -19.19 33.56 23.66
N LYS A 438 -18.40 32.68 24.30
CA LYS A 438 -17.95 32.86 25.70
C LYS A 438 -16.42 32.70 25.79
N CYS A 439 -15.74 33.64 26.44
CA CYS A 439 -14.30 33.50 26.71
C CYS A 439 -13.82 34.06 28.04
N ASN A 440 -12.79 33.42 28.59
CA ASN A 440 -12.10 33.84 29.81
C ASN A 440 -10.57 33.85 29.59
N PRO A 441 -9.99 34.87 28.94
CA PRO A 441 -8.54 34.96 28.80
C PRO A 441 -7.84 35.67 29.94
N HIS A 442 -6.56 35.35 30.13
CA HIS A 442 -5.73 36.10 31.08
C HIS A 442 -5.30 37.47 30.53
N LEU A 443 -4.76 37.54 29.30
CA LEU A 443 -4.21 38.80 28.76
C LEU A 443 -4.54 39.02 27.27
N GLY A 444 -5.10 40.19 26.95
CA GLY A 444 -5.18 40.75 25.59
C GLY A 444 -6.21 40.08 24.68
N ILE A 445 -7.38 40.72 24.54
CA ILE A 445 -8.42 40.34 23.56
C ILE A 445 -8.68 41.47 22.57
N ARG A 446 -8.85 41.12 21.29
CA ARG A 446 -9.53 41.94 20.29
C ARG A 446 -10.75 41.20 19.71
N VAL A 447 -11.92 41.83 19.79
CA VAL A 447 -13.19 41.32 19.24
C VAL A 447 -13.74 42.35 18.25
N ILE A 448 -14.24 41.89 17.12
CA ILE A 448 -14.84 42.69 16.05
C ILE A 448 -16.21 42.09 15.72
N ASP A 449 -17.24 42.93 15.61
CA ASP A 449 -18.62 42.58 15.22
C ASP A 449 -19.31 41.45 16.03
N PRO A 450 -19.23 41.41 17.39
CA PRO A 450 -19.84 40.32 18.15
C PRO A 450 -21.35 40.49 18.36
N THR A 451 -22.09 39.39 18.21
CA THR A 451 -23.50 39.27 18.65
C THR A 451 -23.63 38.28 19.81
N GLY A 452 -24.19 38.71 20.95
CA GLY A 452 -24.45 37.82 22.10
C GLY A 452 -23.21 37.26 22.80
N TYR A 453 -22.17 38.09 22.97
CA TYR A 453 -20.86 37.70 23.53
C TYR A 453 -20.76 37.90 25.05
N LYS A 454 -20.11 36.96 25.76
CA LYS A 454 -19.77 37.05 27.19
C LYS A 454 -18.27 36.89 27.44
N CYS A 455 -17.71 37.82 28.21
CA CYS A 455 -16.27 37.97 28.38
C CYS A 455 -15.88 38.14 29.86
N ASN A 456 -14.87 37.41 30.34
CA ASN A 456 -14.22 37.71 31.63
C ASN A 456 -12.68 37.73 31.52
N PRO A 457 -12.06 38.78 30.93
CA PRO A 457 -10.62 38.93 30.88
C PRO A 457 -10.05 39.42 32.21
N HIS A 458 -8.78 39.08 32.51
CA HIS A 458 -8.05 39.75 33.59
C HIS A 458 -7.48 41.11 33.15
N LEU A 459 -6.84 41.20 31.97
CA LEU A 459 -6.20 42.44 31.50
C LEU A 459 -6.40 42.68 29.99
N GLY A 460 -6.86 43.88 29.63
CA GLY A 460 -6.80 44.43 28.28
C GLY A 460 -7.81 43.81 27.29
N ILE A 461 -8.89 44.52 26.99
CA ILE A 461 -9.85 44.16 25.95
C ILE A 461 -10.15 45.34 25.01
N ARG A 462 -10.21 45.05 23.71
CA ARG A 462 -10.73 45.94 22.67
C ARG A 462 -11.91 45.27 21.96
N VAL A 463 -13.07 45.91 21.99
CA VAL A 463 -14.30 45.47 21.31
C VAL A 463 -14.74 46.56 20.33
N ILE A 464 -15.13 46.16 19.12
CA ILE A 464 -15.62 47.04 18.05
C ILE A 464 -16.97 46.49 17.59
N ASP A 465 -17.97 47.35 17.44
CA ASP A 465 -19.33 47.06 16.94
C ASP A 465 -20.11 45.95 17.70
N PRO A 466 -20.13 45.89 19.05
CA PRO A 466 -20.83 44.83 19.75
C PRO A 466 -22.35 45.06 19.86
N THR A 467 -23.12 43.99 19.69
CA THR A 467 -24.55 43.94 19.97
C THR A 467 -24.87 42.93 21.11
N GLY A 468 -25.58 43.37 22.15
CA GLY A 468 -26.09 42.46 23.20
C GLY A 468 -25.01 41.79 24.09
N HIS A 469 -24.05 42.58 24.54
CA HIS A 469 -22.79 42.10 25.15
C HIS A 469 -22.76 42.21 26.69
N LYS A 470 -22.11 41.24 27.37
CA LYS A 470 -21.82 41.30 28.82
C LYS A 470 -20.33 41.05 29.12
N CYS A 471 -19.68 41.98 29.82
CA CYS A 471 -18.28 41.82 30.27
C CYS A 471 -18.11 42.11 31.77
N ASN A 472 -17.29 41.30 32.45
CA ASN A 472 -16.67 41.65 33.72
C ASN A 472 -15.15 41.70 33.52
N LEU A 473 -14.47 42.73 34.00
CA LEU A 473 -13.03 42.93 33.74
C LEU A 473 -12.31 43.50 34.96
N HIS A 474 -11.07 43.10 35.20
CA HIS A 474 -10.22 43.75 36.21
C HIS A 474 -9.56 45.05 35.71
N LEU A 475 -8.86 45.05 34.56
CA LEU A 475 -8.11 46.24 34.11
C LEU A 475 -8.18 46.48 32.59
N GLY A 476 -8.56 47.69 32.17
CA GLY A 476 -8.33 48.25 30.82
C GLY A 476 -9.28 47.76 29.72
N MET A 477 -10.35 48.52 29.45
CA MET A 477 -11.35 48.23 28.41
C MET A 477 -11.48 49.38 27.40
N ARG A 478 -11.49 49.05 26.10
CA ARG A 478 -11.89 49.96 25.02
C ARG A 478 -13.04 49.36 24.21
N VAL A 479 -14.15 50.07 24.13
CA VAL A 479 -15.34 49.68 23.34
C VAL A 479 -15.65 50.80 22.35
N ILE A 480 -15.98 50.44 21.11
CA ILE A 480 -16.33 51.34 20.01
C ILE A 480 -17.68 50.86 19.45
N ASP A 481 -18.62 51.78 19.23
CA ASP A 481 -19.94 51.55 18.62
C ASP A 481 -20.82 50.46 19.30
N PRO A 482 -20.96 50.39 20.65
CA PRO A 482 -21.77 49.35 21.27
C PRO A 482 -23.28 49.64 21.26
N THR A 483 -24.09 48.62 20.99
CA THR A 483 -25.55 48.62 21.17
C THR A 483 -25.99 47.65 22.28
N GLY A 484 -26.75 48.13 23.27
CA GLY A 484 -27.35 47.28 24.32
C GLY A 484 -26.33 46.58 25.24
N TYR A 485 -25.27 47.30 25.63
CA TYR A 485 -24.09 46.77 26.32
C TYR A 485 -24.17 46.88 27.86
N LYS A 486 -23.71 45.85 28.57
CA LYS A 486 -23.56 45.82 30.04
C LYS A 486 -22.14 45.47 30.46
N CYS A 487 -21.50 46.30 31.28
CA CYS A 487 -20.15 46.03 31.80
C CYS A 487 -19.96 46.37 33.29
N ASN A 488 -19.11 45.58 33.94
CA ASN A 488 -18.58 45.85 35.27
C ASN A 488 -17.04 45.76 35.29
N PRO A 489 -16.31 46.80 34.85
CA PRO A 489 -14.86 46.84 35.00
C PRO A 489 -14.47 47.28 36.43
N HIS A 490 -13.29 46.87 36.92
CA HIS A 490 -12.72 47.45 38.15
C HIS A 490 -11.95 48.75 37.85
N LEU A 491 -11.11 48.80 36.81
CA LEU A 491 -10.27 49.97 36.50
C LEU A 491 -10.26 50.33 35.00
N CYS A 492 -10.37 51.61 34.69
CA CYS A 492 -10.11 52.24 33.38
C CYS A 492 -10.94 51.70 32.21
N MET A 493 -11.98 52.44 31.84
CA MET A 493 -12.86 52.16 30.70
C MET A 493 -12.95 53.33 29.72
N ARG A 494 -12.81 53.07 28.42
CA ARG A 494 -13.11 54.01 27.34
C ARG A 494 -14.20 53.45 26.43
N VAL A 495 -15.27 54.21 26.25
CA VAL A 495 -16.40 53.87 25.36
C VAL A 495 -16.61 55.02 24.38
N ILE A 496 -16.81 54.69 23.11
CA ILE A 496 -17.03 55.64 22.00
C ILE A 496 -18.34 55.23 21.31
N ASP A 497 -19.22 56.19 21.05
CA ASP A 497 -20.51 56.04 20.35
C ASP A 497 -21.49 54.97 20.91
N PRO A 498 -21.74 54.90 22.24
CA PRO A 498 -22.63 53.87 22.79
C PRO A 498 -24.13 54.22 22.69
N THR A 499 -24.94 53.25 22.27
CA THR A 499 -26.41 53.28 22.34
C THR A 499 -26.94 52.31 23.42
N GLY A 500 -27.70 52.82 24.40
CA GLY A 500 -28.40 51.98 25.40
C GLY A 500 -27.48 51.24 26.40
N HIS A 501 -26.37 51.85 26.79
CA HIS A 501 -25.32 51.26 27.63
C HIS A 501 -25.61 51.37 29.15
N LYS A 502 -25.29 50.31 29.91
CA LYS A 502 -25.33 50.30 31.39
C LYS A 502 -24.01 49.85 31.99
N CYS A 503 -23.42 50.63 32.89
CA CYS A 503 -22.16 50.28 33.53
C CYS A 503 -22.05 50.61 35.03
N ASN A 504 -21.38 49.74 35.77
CA ASN A 504 -20.92 49.98 37.14
C ASN A 504 -19.39 49.87 37.15
N LEU A 505 -18.69 50.82 37.77
CA LEU A 505 -17.22 50.89 37.71
C LEU A 505 -16.65 51.35 39.05
N HIS A 506 -15.48 50.85 39.45
CA HIS A 506 -14.76 51.40 40.60
C HIS A 506 -13.94 52.66 40.25
N LEU A 507 -13.08 52.63 39.22
CA LEU A 507 -12.22 53.78 38.89
C LEU A 507 -12.12 54.09 37.39
N GLY A 508 -12.35 55.34 37.01
CA GLY A 508 -11.89 55.95 35.76
C GLY A 508 -12.67 55.54 34.50
N MET A 509 -13.68 56.31 34.13
CA MET A 509 -14.48 56.12 32.90
C MET A 509 -14.36 57.31 31.96
N ARG A 510 -14.17 57.06 30.66
CA ARG A 510 -14.35 58.06 29.59
C ARG A 510 -15.39 57.55 28.59
N VAL A 511 -16.42 58.35 28.35
CA VAL A 511 -17.48 58.07 27.38
C VAL A 511 -17.56 59.24 26.39
N VAL A 512 -17.60 58.94 25.10
CA VAL A 512 -17.74 59.91 24.00
C VAL A 512 -19.02 59.57 23.24
N ASP A 513 -19.84 60.58 22.97
CA ASP A 513 -21.06 60.58 22.16
C ASP A 513 -22.12 59.52 22.55
N PRO A 514 -22.51 59.39 23.85
CA PRO A 514 -23.48 58.38 24.26
C PRO A 514 -24.94 58.78 24.01
N THR A 515 -25.75 57.81 23.55
CA THR A 515 -27.22 57.87 23.46
C THR A 515 -27.87 56.91 24.48
N GLY A 516 -28.63 57.43 25.43
CA GLY A 516 -29.42 56.61 26.38
C GLY A 516 -28.59 55.82 27.41
N HIS A 517 -27.51 56.40 27.91
CA HIS A 517 -26.52 55.76 28.79
C HIS A 517 -26.86 55.87 30.29
N LYS A 518 -26.65 54.79 31.07
CA LYS A 518 -26.79 54.79 32.54
C LYS A 518 -25.51 54.31 33.23
N CYS A 519 -24.96 55.07 34.16
CA CYS A 519 -23.72 54.68 34.84
C CYS A 519 -23.62 55.03 36.33
N ASN A 520 -23.00 54.15 37.11
CA ASN A 520 -22.71 54.35 38.53
C ASN A 520 -21.23 54.09 38.84
N PRO A 521 -20.31 55.04 38.56
CA PRO A 521 -18.90 54.88 38.91
C PRO A 521 -18.59 55.36 40.34
N HIS A 522 -17.68 54.69 41.06
CA HIS A 522 -17.22 55.17 42.36
C HIS A 522 -16.31 56.40 42.23
N LEU A 523 -15.31 56.40 41.35
CA LEU A 523 -14.39 57.53 41.18
C LEU A 523 -14.09 57.84 39.71
N GLY A 524 -14.30 59.09 39.30
CA GLY A 524 -13.84 59.65 38.03
C GLY A 524 -14.64 59.21 36.81
N LEU A 525 -15.57 60.06 36.36
CA LEU A 525 -16.33 59.91 35.12
C LEU A 525 -16.17 61.14 34.23
N ARG A 526 -15.74 60.94 32.98
CA ARG A 526 -15.75 61.97 31.93
C ARG A 526 -16.68 61.57 30.79
N VAL A 527 -17.64 62.43 30.48
CA VAL A 527 -18.61 62.24 29.39
C VAL A 527 -18.55 63.45 28.46
N THR A 528 -18.57 63.20 27.15
CA THR A 528 -18.58 64.24 26.11
C THR A 528 -19.77 63.98 25.18
N GLU A 529 -20.51 65.04 24.86
CA GLU A 529 -21.69 65.06 23.97
C GLU A 529 -22.79 64.01 24.27
N PRO A 530 -23.26 63.86 25.53
CA PRO A 530 -24.29 62.88 25.85
C PRO A 530 -25.70 63.34 25.44
N THR A 531 -26.50 62.40 24.93
CA THR A 531 -27.95 62.53 24.73
C THR A 531 -28.70 61.54 25.65
N GLY A 532 -29.55 62.02 26.55
CA GLY A 532 -30.39 61.16 27.40
C GLY A 532 -29.64 60.34 28.48
N HIS A 533 -28.59 60.91 29.08
CA HIS A 533 -27.70 60.25 30.05
C HIS A 533 -28.21 60.30 31.51
N LYS A 534 -28.05 59.20 32.27
CA LYS A 534 -28.32 59.15 33.73
C LYS A 534 -27.12 58.64 34.52
N CYS A 535 -26.64 59.35 35.53
CA CYS A 535 -25.49 58.89 36.32
C CYS A 535 -25.52 59.21 37.82
N ASN A 536 -25.01 58.28 38.63
CA ASN A 536 -24.86 58.48 40.09
C ASN A 536 -23.43 58.17 40.53
N PRO A 537 -22.46 59.09 40.31
CA PRO A 537 -21.08 58.87 40.73
C PRO A 537 -20.85 59.21 42.21
N HIS A 538 -19.95 58.50 42.90
CA HIS A 538 -19.56 58.89 44.26
C HIS A 538 -18.62 60.11 44.26
N LEU A 539 -17.57 60.12 43.42
CA LEU A 539 -16.61 61.24 43.38
C LEU A 539 -16.17 61.58 41.94
N GLY A 540 -16.28 62.85 41.56
CA GLY A 540 -15.69 63.41 40.35
C GLY A 540 -16.43 63.06 39.06
N LEU A 541 -17.30 63.96 38.61
CA LEU A 541 -18.02 63.92 37.33
C LEU A 541 -17.64 65.12 36.46
N ARG A 542 -17.19 64.88 35.22
CA ARG A 542 -17.01 65.91 34.18
C ARG A 542 -17.89 65.63 32.97
N VAL A 543 -18.76 66.56 32.61
CA VAL A 543 -19.67 66.47 31.45
C VAL A 543 -19.44 67.68 30.53
N ILE A 544 -19.42 67.45 29.22
CA ILE A 544 -19.16 68.47 28.20
C ILE A 544 -20.23 68.32 27.11
N TYR A 545 -20.89 69.41 26.71
CA TYR A 545 -21.97 69.47 25.69
C TYR A 545 -23.17 68.49 25.85
N PRO A 546 -23.76 68.37 27.04
CA PRO A 546 -24.93 67.50 27.28
C PRO A 546 -26.29 67.99 26.76
N THR A 547 -27.12 67.04 26.34
CA THR A 547 -28.56 67.20 26.04
C THR A 547 -29.40 66.16 26.82
N GLY A 548 -30.31 66.61 27.69
CA GLY A 548 -31.25 65.71 28.40
C GLY A 548 -30.60 64.82 29.48
N HIS A 549 -29.72 65.39 30.32
CA HIS A 549 -28.92 64.67 31.31
C HIS A 549 -29.50 64.71 32.74
N LYS A 550 -29.49 63.57 33.45
CA LYS A 550 -29.84 63.48 34.87
C LYS A 550 -28.70 62.95 35.74
N CYS A 551 -28.34 63.61 36.83
CA CYS A 551 -27.25 63.14 37.70
C CYS A 551 -27.51 63.26 39.20
N ASN A 552 -26.96 62.34 40.01
CA ASN A 552 -26.88 62.49 41.46
C ASN A 552 -25.45 62.18 41.98
N PRO A 553 -24.49 63.13 41.92
CA PRO A 553 -23.15 62.94 42.46
C PRO A 553 -23.12 63.10 43.98
N HIS A 554 -22.28 62.34 44.69
CA HIS A 554 -22.00 62.63 46.10
C HIS A 554 -21.04 63.83 46.26
N LEU A 555 -19.91 63.87 45.53
CA LEU A 555 -18.92 64.96 45.61
C LEU A 555 -18.32 65.29 44.23
N GLY A 556 -18.31 66.58 43.87
CA GLY A 556 -17.58 67.13 42.73
C GLY A 556 -18.22 66.90 41.36
N LEU A 557 -18.86 67.95 40.83
CA LEU A 557 -19.45 68.01 39.49
C LEU A 557 -18.89 69.18 38.67
N HIS A 558 -18.39 68.92 37.46
CA HIS A 558 -17.98 69.91 36.49
C HIS A 558 -18.79 69.76 35.18
N VAL A 559 -19.57 70.78 34.82
CA VAL A 559 -20.37 70.79 33.59
C VAL A 559 -19.97 71.97 32.70
N THR A 560 -19.94 71.74 31.40
CA THR A 560 -19.59 72.74 30.38
C THR A 560 -20.69 72.74 29.32
N ASP A 561 -21.36 73.89 29.14
CA ASP A 561 -22.44 74.16 28.17
C ASP A 561 -23.74 73.34 28.35
N LEU A 562 -24.88 74.00 28.69
CA LEU A 562 -26.07 73.35 29.27
C LEU A 562 -27.33 73.37 28.38
N THR A 563 -27.92 72.20 28.10
CA THR A 563 -29.33 72.09 27.65
C THR A 563 -30.09 70.93 28.31
N GLY A 564 -31.20 71.20 29.00
CA GLY A 564 -32.11 70.17 29.54
C GLY A 564 -31.58 69.31 30.70
N HIS A 565 -31.01 69.91 31.74
CA HIS A 565 -30.39 69.23 32.89
C HIS A 565 -31.27 69.10 34.13
N LYS A 566 -31.16 67.97 34.85
CA LYS A 566 -31.68 67.82 36.23
C LYS A 566 -30.64 67.11 37.12
N CYS A 567 -30.17 67.74 38.20
CA CYS A 567 -29.13 67.14 39.06
C CYS A 567 -29.42 67.36 40.55
N ASN A 568 -29.28 66.32 41.39
CA ASN A 568 -29.31 66.44 42.85
C ASN A 568 -27.92 66.15 43.42
N LEU A 569 -27.26 67.19 43.94
CA LEU A 569 -25.87 67.13 44.40
C LEU A 569 -25.80 67.18 45.94
N HIS A 570 -24.90 66.41 46.54
CA HIS A 570 -24.58 66.52 47.98
C HIS A 570 -23.54 67.60 48.29
N LEU A 571 -22.43 67.72 47.53
CA LEU A 571 -21.42 68.79 47.73
C LEU A 571 -20.56 69.08 46.47
N GLY A 572 -20.29 70.37 46.18
CA GLY A 572 -19.30 70.84 45.19
C GLY A 572 -19.72 70.82 43.71
N LEU A 573 -20.18 71.98 43.18
CA LEU A 573 -20.60 72.20 41.78
C LEU A 573 -19.74 73.26 41.10
N ARG A 574 -19.31 73.00 39.87
CA ARG A 574 -18.73 74.00 38.96
C ARG A 574 -19.39 73.91 37.60
N VAL A 575 -20.14 74.95 37.23
CA VAL A 575 -20.74 75.11 35.90
C VAL A 575 -19.94 76.18 35.16
N ILE A 576 -19.64 75.92 33.89
CA ILE A 576 -19.03 76.89 32.99
C ILE A 576 -19.93 76.97 31.76
N ASP A 577 -20.72 78.04 31.66
CA ASP A 577 -21.48 78.34 30.44
C ASP A 577 -20.58 79.11 29.46
N PRO A 578 -20.58 78.78 28.16
CA PRO A 578 -19.82 79.54 27.17
C PRO A 578 -20.52 80.82 26.70
N MET A 579 -21.66 81.21 27.28
CA MET A 579 -22.31 82.51 27.00
C MET A 579 -22.76 83.20 28.29
N GLY A 580 -22.01 84.21 28.73
CA GLY A 580 -22.38 85.17 29.78
C GLY A 580 -21.53 85.06 31.03
#